data_AF-A0A2C2UTK5-F1
#
_entry.id   AF-A0A2C2UTK5-F1
#
_cell.length_a   1.000
_cell.length_b   1.000
_cell.length_c   1.000
_cell.angle_alpha   90.00
_cell.angle_beta   90.00
_cell.angle_gamma   90.00
#
_symmetry.space_group_name_H-M   'P 1'
#
loop_
_entity.id
_entity.type
_entity.pdbx_description
1 polymer ?
#
loop_
_entity_poly.entity_id
_entity_poly.type
_entity_poly.pdbx_seq_one_letter_code
_entity_poly.pdbx_strand_id
1 'polypeptide(L)'
;MMRMITNLTKPISKKLLFSMIIVTIGAEVLLYLTRYSSMASTLYDAVMVSSFFIGWKIYRRLGSQQGHQKSPRQIMLQFTGAFLIFFFGSTIVNVYSSITFEDFNKDYDQYVQDYTESQSFDVEDGVDASLPDNPNWSIFEKVDTIGYDLFNDTLAGLEEVWRLAYIILLLVVCKKLFPRRWESGSRDVFLMAALFITSILFGIDHTLDTEQPWAIRIGAIVTFANMGLMFGIILLWTRSLWLTVIVHALYDITATLSWYYIDYAVEYFTLGVLIIHLSLFILEKIHQKRLMSQLAMVQEGQIAELTQSVE
;
A
#
# COMPACT_ATOMS: atom_id res chain seq x y z
N MET A 1 2.95 5.79 -19.38
CA MET A 1 1.85 4.89 -18.96
C MET A 1 1.71 3.68 -19.91
N MET A 2 1.61 3.91 -21.23
CA MET A 2 1.42 2.88 -22.25
C MET A 2 2.38 1.65 -22.20
N ARG A 3 3.68 1.84 -21.95
CA ARG A 3 4.65 0.72 -21.81
C ARG A 3 4.37 -0.16 -20.59
N MET A 4 3.93 0.43 -19.47
CA MET A 4 3.59 -0.29 -18.24
C MET A 4 2.33 -1.14 -18.44
N ILE A 5 1.27 -0.58 -19.03
CA ILE A 5 0.04 -1.33 -19.33
C ILE A 5 0.31 -2.51 -20.26
N THR A 6 1.22 -2.32 -21.23
CA THR A 6 1.67 -3.40 -22.11
C THR A 6 2.39 -4.51 -21.34
N ASN A 7 3.20 -4.16 -20.33
CA ASN A 7 3.87 -5.15 -19.47
C ASN A 7 2.89 -5.87 -18.54
N LEU A 8 1.94 -5.15 -17.94
CA LEU A 8 0.90 -5.72 -17.07
C LEU A 8 0.07 -6.77 -17.83
N THR A 9 -0.24 -6.50 -19.11
CA THR A 9 -1.05 -7.40 -19.97
C THR A 9 -0.24 -8.37 -20.83
N LYS A 10 1.04 -8.61 -20.52
CA LYS A 10 1.83 -9.69 -21.13
C LYS A 10 1.19 -11.06 -20.82
N PRO A 11 1.36 -12.08 -21.69
CA PRO A 11 0.83 -13.42 -21.44
C PRO A 11 1.12 -13.92 -20.02
N ILE A 12 0.12 -14.56 -19.41
CA ILE A 12 0.16 -15.08 -18.05
C ILE A 12 0.11 -16.60 -18.17
N SER A 13 1.01 -17.30 -17.48
CA SER A 13 0.97 -18.77 -17.46
C SER A 13 -0.27 -19.24 -16.69
N LYS A 14 -0.80 -20.42 -17.02
CA LYS A 14 -1.98 -20.98 -16.32
C LYS A 14 -1.77 -21.05 -14.80
N LYS A 15 -0.56 -21.42 -14.36
CA LYS A 15 -0.17 -21.46 -12.95
C LYS A 15 -0.26 -20.08 -12.30
N LEU A 16 0.30 -19.05 -12.94
CA LEU A 16 0.26 -17.69 -12.40
C LEU A 16 -1.17 -17.12 -12.40
N LEU A 17 -1.96 -17.39 -13.44
CA LEU A 17 -3.36 -16.99 -13.50
C LEU A 17 -4.17 -17.60 -12.34
N PHE A 18 -4.02 -18.90 -12.11
CA PHE A 18 -4.70 -19.59 -11.01
C PHE A 18 -4.25 -19.05 -9.65
N SER A 19 -2.95 -18.85 -9.46
CA SER A 19 -2.42 -18.21 -8.25
C SER A 19 -2.98 -16.81 -8.02
N MET A 20 -3.10 -15.99 -9.07
CA MET A 20 -3.70 -14.66 -8.98
C MET A 20 -5.17 -14.73 -8.57
N ILE A 21 -5.94 -15.69 -9.09
CA ILE A 21 -7.35 -15.88 -8.70
C ILE A 21 -7.48 -16.28 -7.23
N ILE A 22 -6.58 -17.15 -6.73
CA ILE A 22 -6.56 -17.54 -5.32
C ILE A 22 -6.27 -16.34 -4.43
N VAL A 23 -5.22 -15.57 -4.70
CA VAL A 23 -4.89 -14.40 -3.88
C VAL A 23 -5.79 -13.19 -4.13
N THR A 24 -6.79 -13.30 -5.01
CA THR A 24 -7.81 -12.26 -5.16
C THR A 24 -9.14 -12.74 -4.59
N ILE A 25 -9.87 -13.53 -5.37
CA ILE A 25 -11.22 -14.01 -5.01
C ILE A 25 -11.13 -15.00 -3.85
N GLY A 26 -10.09 -15.84 -3.81
CA GLY A 26 -9.90 -16.79 -2.72
C GLY A 26 -9.65 -16.10 -1.38
N ALA A 27 -8.85 -15.02 -1.38
CA ALA A 27 -8.60 -14.22 -0.18
C ALA A 27 -9.88 -13.55 0.33
N GLU A 28 -10.68 -12.93 -0.55
CA GLU A 28 -11.98 -12.32 -0.19
C GLU A 28 -12.96 -13.34 0.41
N VAL A 29 -13.05 -14.52 -0.19
CA VAL A 29 -13.92 -15.59 0.31
C VAL A 29 -13.46 -16.06 1.69
N LEU A 30 -12.14 -16.22 1.89
CA LEU A 30 -11.60 -16.60 3.19
C LEU A 30 -11.82 -15.50 4.23
N LEU A 31 -11.62 -14.24 3.85
CA LEU A 31 -11.84 -13.07 4.69
C LEU A 31 -13.31 -12.98 5.13
N TYR A 32 -14.26 -13.19 4.22
CA TYR A 32 -15.67 -13.25 4.60
C TYR A 32 -15.99 -14.41 5.57
N LEU A 33 -15.31 -15.54 5.41
CA LEU A 33 -15.54 -16.72 6.23
C LEU A 33 -14.87 -16.65 7.61
N THR A 34 -13.97 -15.69 7.87
CA THR A 34 -13.34 -15.52 9.20
C THR A 34 -14.38 -15.26 10.27
N ARG A 35 -15.46 -14.54 9.94
CA ARG A 35 -16.67 -14.34 10.76
C ARG A 35 -17.25 -15.60 11.39
N TYR A 36 -17.06 -16.73 10.72
CA TYR A 36 -17.73 -17.98 11.08
C TYR A 36 -16.73 -19.09 11.43
N SER A 37 -15.43 -18.88 11.25
CA SER A 37 -14.45 -19.97 11.31
C SER A 37 -13.01 -19.48 11.54
N SER A 38 -12.42 -19.89 12.67
CA SER A 38 -10.98 -19.71 12.94
C SER A 38 -10.09 -20.39 11.90
N MET A 39 -10.52 -21.54 11.35
CA MET A 39 -9.84 -22.18 10.22
C MET A 39 -9.79 -21.28 8.98
N ALA A 40 -10.82 -20.44 8.76
CA ALA A 40 -10.83 -19.52 7.62
C ALA A 40 -9.83 -18.38 7.83
N SER A 41 -9.71 -17.87 9.06
CA SER A 41 -8.67 -16.90 9.45
C SER A 41 -7.27 -17.48 9.23
N THR A 42 -6.97 -18.68 9.73
CA THR A 42 -5.66 -19.32 9.50
C THR A 42 -5.35 -19.54 8.01
N LEU A 43 -6.37 -19.89 7.21
CA LEU A 43 -6.21 -20.05 5.77
C LEU A 43 -6.01 -18.71 5.06
N TYR A 44 -6.67 -17.64 5.52
CA TYR A 44 -6.45 -16.29 5.01
C TYR A 44 -5.00 -15.87 5.21
N ASP A 45 -4.46 -16.00 6.44
CA ASP A 45 -3.06 -15.70 6.74
C ASP A 45 -2.10 -16.52 5.88
N ALA A 46 -2.39 -17.81 5.70
CA ALA A 46 -1.59 -18.67 4.83
C ALA A 46 -1.61 -18.19 3.36
N VAL A 47 -2.75 -17.70 2.87
CA VAL A 47 -2.87 -17.07 1.55
C VAL A 47 -2.09 -15.76 1.50
N MET A 48 -2.15 -14.92 2.53
CA MET A 48 -1.41 -13.67 2.63
C MET A 48 0.10 -13.88 2.61
N VAL A 49 0.63 -14.80 3.42
CA VAL A 49 2.04 -15.19 3.39
C VAL A 49 2.42 -15.75 2.02
N SER A 50 1.58 -16.62 1.44
CA SER A 50 1.82 -17.21 0.12
C SER A 50 1.79 -16.18 -1.00
N SER A 51 1.05 -15.08 -0.83
CA SER A 51 0.94 -14.00 -1.81
C SER A 51 2.30 -13.37 -2.10
N PHE A 52 3.25 -13.37 -1.14
CA PHE A 52 4.61 -12.88 -1.35
C PHE A 52 5.26 -13.48 -2.62
N PHE A 53 5.13 -14.80 -2.83
CA PHE A 53 5.70 -15.48 -3.99
C PHE A 53 5.04 -15.08 -5.31
N ILE A 54 3.76 -14.71 -5.26
CA ILE A 54 2.99 -14.21 -6.40
C ILE A 54 3.40 -12.76 -6.68
N GLY A 55 3.49 -11.94 -5.64
CA GLY A 55 4.08 -10.61 -5.63
C GLY A 55 5.43 -10.58 -6.33
N TRP A 56 6.31 -11.52 -6.00
CA TRP A 56 7.63 -11.68 -6.63
C TRP A 56 7.57 -11.94 -8.15
N LYS A 57 6.50 -12.57 -8.65
CA LYS A 57 6.32 -12.78 -10.09
C LYS A 57 5.68 -11.59 -10.79
N ILE A 58 4.72 -10.93 -10.13
CA ILE A 58 3.95 -9.84 -10.74
C ILE A 58 4.64 -8.48 -10.65
N TYR A 59 5.48 -8.20 -9.63
CA TYR A 59 6.16 -6.89 -9.51
C TYR A 59 7.04 -6.57 -10.71
N ARG A 60 7.64 -7.59 -11.34
CA ARG A 60 8.46 -7.44 -12.55
C ARG A 60 7.69 -6.85 -13.73
N ARG A 61 6.34 -6.91 -13.69
CA ARG A 61 5.46 -6.34 -14.72
C ARG A 61 5.23 -4.83 -14.55
N LEU A 62 5.51 -4.27 -13.37
CA LEU A 62 5.49 -2.82 -13.13
C LEU A 62 6.77 -2.12 -13.62
N GLY A 63 7.91 -2.82 -13.55
CA GLY A 63 9.20 -2.30 -13.95
C GLY A 63 9.32 -2.01 -15.46
N SER A 64 10.05 -0.95 -15.80
CA SER A 64 10.53 -0.72 -17.16
C SER A 64 11.92 -1.35 -17.34
N GLN A 65 12.12 -2.16 -18.39
CA GLN A 65 13.41 -2.79 -18.72
C GLN A 65 14.57 -1.81 -19.00
N GLN A 66 14.34 -0.50 -18.97
CA GLN A 66 15.32 0.55 -19.29
C GLN A 66 15.42 1.64 -18.19
N GLY A 67 14.93 1.39 -16.98
CA GLY A 67 15.09 2.36 -15.89
C GLY A 67 16.55 2.42 -15.47
N HIS A 68 17.17 3.61 -15.52
CA HIS A 68 18.43 3.84 -14.80
C HIS A 68 18.26 3.32 -13.37
N GLN A 69 19.22 2.53 -12.88
CA GLN A 69 19.18 2.07 -11.49
C GLN A 69 19.14 3.30 -10.59
N LYS A 70 18.04 3.45 -9.84
CA LYS A 70 17.90 4.53 -8.88
C LYS A 70 18.97 4.38 -7.82
N SER A 71 19.59 5.48 -7.42
CA SER A 71 20.50 5.46 -6.29
C SER A 71 19.73 5.10 -5.00
N PRO A 72 20.38 4.54 -3.97
CA PRO A 72 19.74 4.28 -2.68
C PRO A 72 19.04 5.52 -2.11
N ARG A 73 19.61 6.71 -2.32
CA ARG A 73 19.02 7.99 -1.93
C ARG A 73 17.72 8.27 -2.66
N GLN A 74 17.66 8.03 -3.97
CA GLN A 74 16.44 8.22 -4.76
C GLN A 74 15.35 7.22 -4.40
N ILE A 75 15.72 5.99 -4.05
CA ILE A 75 14.79 4.98 -3.52
C ILE A 75 14.21 5.47 -2.19
N MET A 76 15.06 5.95 -1.27
CA MET A 76 14.63 6.46 0.03
C MET A 76 13.76 7.73 -0.11
N LEU A 77 14.09 8.63 -1.04
CA LEU A 77 13.25 9.80 -1.35
C LEU A 77 11.88 9.40 -1.90
N GLN A 78 11.83 8.36 -2.74
CA GLN A 78 10.58 7.85 -3.26
C GLN A 78 9.75 7.21 -2.15
N PHE A 79 10.37 6.43 -1.26
CA PHE A 79 9.70 5.84 -0.10
C PHE A 79 9.14 6.90 0.84
N THR A 80 9.99 7.81 1.33
CA THR A 80 9.56 8.88 2.23
C THR A 80 8.50 9.78 1.61
N GLY A 81 8.62 10.11 0.32
CA GLY A 81 7.59 10.87 -0.40
C GLY A 81 6.26 10.12 -0.53
N ALA A 82 6.30 8.81 -0.81
CA ALA A 82 5.10 7.98 -0.87
C ALA A 82 4.41 7.86 0.50
N PHE A 83 5.19 7.64 1.56
CA PHE A 83 4.66 7.59 2.92
C PHE A 83 3.99 8.91 3.32
N LEU A 84 4.64 10.06 3.07
CA LEU A 84 4.06 11.36 3.39
C LEU A 84 2.80 11.65 2.59
N ILE A 85 2.79 11.36 1.28
CA ILE A 85 1.59 11.50 0.45
C ILE A 85 0.46 10.63 1.01
N PHE A 86 0.78 9.39 1.41
CA PHE A 86 -0.19 8.49 1.99
C PHE A 86 -0.75 9.02 3.31
N PHE A 87 0.11 9.34 4.26
CA PHE A 87 -0.30 9.87 5.57
C PHE A 87 -1.13 11.14 5.47
N PHE A 88 -0.69 12.14 4.70
CA PHE A 88 -1.44 13.39 4.61
C PHE A 88 -2.80 13.21 3.91
N GLY A 89 -2.86 12.39 2.87
CA GLY A 89 -4.13 12.13 2.21
C GLY A 89 -5.05 11.22 3.04
N SER A 90 -4.52 10.26 3.80
CA SER A 90 -5.34 9.44 4.70
C SER A 90 -5.93 10.28 5.82
N THR A 91 -5.19 11.24 6.37
CA THR A 91 -5.72 12.24 7.31
C THR A 91 -6.85 13.07 6.70
N ILE A 92 -6.70 13.52 5.44
CA ILE A 92 -7.77 14.26 4.74
C ILE A 92 -9.01 13.37 4.55
N VAL A 93 -8.81 12.11 4.16
CA VAL A 93 -9.91 11.13 3.99
C VAL A 93 -10.61 10.89 5.32
N ASN A 94 -9.87 10.69 6.41
CA ASN A 94 -10.44 10.47 7.74
C ASN A 94 -11.26 11.68 8.20
N VAL A 95 -10.76 12.90 8.03
CA VAL A 95 -11.50 14.14 8.34
C VAL A 95 -12.74 14.28 7.46
N TYR A 96 -12.64 13.96 6.17
CA TYR A 96 -13.80 14.00 5.27
C TYR A 96 -14.88 13.00 5.69
N SER A 97 -14.48 11.76 5.98
CA SER A 97 -15.40 10.70 6.40
C SER A 97 -16.04 11.00 7.75
N SER A 98 -15.29 11.53 8.72
CA SER A 98 -15.81 11.88 10.04
C SER A 98 -16.86 12.99 9.99
N ILE A 99 -16.70 13.95 9.06
CA ILE A 99 -17.69 15.03 8.85
C ILE A 99 -18.90 14.53 8.05
N THR A 100 -18.69 13.65 7.07
CA THR A 100 -19.75 13.23 6.13
C THR A 100 -20.62 12.12 6.70
N PHE A 101 -20.05 11.22 7.51
CA PHE A 101 -20.71 10.05 8.07
C PHE A 101 -20.73 10.15 9.60
N GLU A 102 -21.68 10.92 10.15
CA GLU A 102 -21.77 11.18 11.60
C GLU A 102 -21.85 9.92 12.45
N ASP A 103 -22.57 8.89 11.98
CA ASP A 103 -22.70 7.60 12.70
C ASP A 103 -21.39 6.80 12.67
N PHE A 104 -20.65 6.85 11.56
CA PHE A 104 -19.31 6.27 11.48
C PHE A 104 -18.35 6.99 12.42
N ASN A 105 -18.44 8.33 12.55
CA ASN A 105 -17.55 9.10 13.42
C ASN A 105 -17.77 8.81 14.92
N LYS A 106 -19.02 8.60 15.35
CA LYS A 106 -19.32 8.32 16.77
C LYS A 106 -18.74 6.99 17.24
N ASP A 107 -18.70 6.03 16.33
CA ASP A 107 -18.26 4.66 16.61
C ASP A 107 -16.96 4.32 15.86
N TYR A 108 -16.22 5.32 15.31
CA TYR A 108 -15.05 5.06 14.45
C TYR A 108 -13.92 4.40 15.24
N ASP A 109 -13.62 4.96 16.41
CA ASP A 109 -12.58 4.43 17.28
C ASP A 109 -12.93 2.99 17.72
N GLN A 110 -14.20 2.74 18.03
CA GLN A 110 -14.69 1.41 18.37
C GLN A 110 -14.66 0.45 17.17
N TYR A 111 -15.05 0.90 15.97
CA TYR A 111 -15.01 0.08 14.76
C TYR A 111 -13.57 -0.30 14.36
N VAL A 112 -12.64 0.65 14.42
CA VAL A 112 -11.24 0.38 14.09
C VAL A 112 -10.61 -0.52 15.15
N GLN A 113 -10.98 -0.33 16.42
CA GLN A 113 -10.60 -1.23 17.48
C GLN A 113 -11.15 -2.65 17.25
N ASP A 114 -12.47 -2.83 17.02
CA ASP A 114 -13.09 -4.13 16.73
C ASP A 114 -12.48 -4.80 15.48
N TYR A 115 -12.16 -4.04 14.44
CA TYR A 115 -11.50 -4.54 13.23
C TYR A 115 -10.07 -5.01 13.53
N THR A 116 -9.30 -4.19 14.25
CA THR A 116 -7.92 -4.54 14.61
C THR A 116 -7.88 -5.69 15.60
N GLU A 117 -8.86 -5.78 16.52
CA GLU A 117 -9.07 -6.91 17.43
C GLU A 117 -9.48 -8.18 16.68
N SER A 118 -10.28 -8.09 15.62
CA SER A 118 -10.60 -9.25 14.77
C SER A 118 -9.41 -9.78 13.95
N GLN A 119 -8.41 -8.93 13.73
CA GLN A 119 -7.13 -9.31 13.14
C GLN A 119 -6.09 -9.70 14.19
N SER A 120 -6.15 -9.15 15.41
CA SER A 120 -5.30 -9.52 16.54
C SER A 120 -5.91 -10.71 17.30
N PHE A 121 -5.20 -11.27 18.26
CA PHE A 121 -5.59 -12.53 18.87
C PHE A 121 -6.75 -12.26 19.84
N ASP A 122 -7.93 -12.84 19.57
CA ASP A 122 -9.03 -12.97 20.53
C ASP A 122 -8.51 -13.63 21.81
N VAL A 123 -8.12 -12.80 22.79
CA VAL A 123 -8.12 -13.25 24.17
C VAL A 123 -9.60 -13.29 24.55
N GLU A 124 -10.19 -14.49 24.54
CA GLU A 124 -11.46 -14.77 25.19
C GLU A 124 -11.41 -14.22 26.63
N ASP A 125 -11.91 -13.01 26.84
CA ASP A 125 -12.68 -12.63 28.02
C ASP A 125 -13.29 -11.23 27.83
N GLY A 126 -14.63 -11.20 27.80
CA GLY A 126 -15.39 -9.96 27.85
C GLY A 126 -15.18 -9.26 29.19
N VAL A 127 -14.26 -8.30 29.23
CA VAL A 127 -14.17 -7.26 30.26
C VAL A 127 -13.64 -6.01 29.57
N ASP A 128 -14.38 -4.91 29.74
CA ASP A 128 -14.05 -3.53 29.37
C ASP A 128 -12.58 -3.29 28.97
N ALA A 129 -12.38 -2.73 27.77
CA ALA A 129 -11.10 -2.24 27.24
C ALA A 129 -10.53 -1.03 28.03
N SER A 130 -10.68 -1.02 29.35
CA SER A 130 -9.75 -0.37 30.25
C SER A 130 -8.71 -1.41 30.65
N LEU A 131 -7.51 -1.30 30.08
CA LEU A 131 -6.31 -2.03 30.50
C LEU A 131 -6.31 -2.15 32.04
N PRO A 132 -6.40 -3.36 32.62
CA PRO A 132 -6.10 -3.51 34.03
C PRO A 132 -4.63 -3.13 34.18
N ASP A 133 -4.34 -2.11 34.99
CA ASP A 133 -3.02 -1.74 35.51
C ASP A 133 -2.43 -2.95 36.26
N ASN A 134 -2.00 -3.98 35.54
CA ASN A 134 -1.41 -5.17 36.10
C ASN A 134 0.10 -5.07 35.87
N PRO A 135 0.87 -4.62 36.88
CA PRO A 135 2.29 -4.25 36.72
C PRO A 135 3.23 -5.44 36.42
N ASN A 136 2.69 -6.65 36.21
CA ASN A 136 3.43 -7.90 36.10
C ASN A 136 3.23 -8.65 34.78
N TRP A 137 2.93 -7.96 33.67
CA TRP A 137 3.05 -8.59 32.36
C TRP A 137 4.48 -9.08 32.16
N SER A 138 4.64 -10.38 31.88
CA SER A 138 5.94 -10.93 31.56
C SER A 138 6.46 -10.32 30.26
N ILE A 139 7.79 -10.18 30.14
CA ILE A 139 8.41 -9.67 28.91
C ILE A 139 7.98 -10.50 27.70
N PHE A 140 7.74 -11.81 27.90
CA PHE A 140 7.29 -12.72 26.85
C PHE A 140 5.88 -12.41 26.37
N GLU A 141 4.92 -12.15 27.26
CA GLU A 141 3.55 -11.75 26.87
C GLU A 141 3.55 -10.44 26.07
N LYS A 142 4.34 -9.45 26.50
CA LYS A 142 4.46 -8.18 25.74
C LYS A 142 5.06 -8.39 24.35
N VAL A 143 6.10 -9.23 24.25
CA VAL A 143 6.73 -9.56 22.97
C VAL A 143 5.77 -10.34 22.09
N ASP A 144 4.95 -11.21 22.66
CA ASP A 144 3.97 -12.01 21.93
C ASP A 144 2.84 -11.13 21.38
N THR A 145 2.20 -10.31 22.22
CA THR A 145 1.11 -9.41 21.79
C THR A 145 1.59 -8.37 20.77
N ILE A 146 2.62 -7.59 21.11
CA ILE A 146 3.17 -6.57 20.19
C ILE A 146 3.72 -7.26 18.93
N GLY A 147 4.39 -8.39 19.08
CA GLY A 147 4.98 -9.12 17.97
C GLY A 147 3.93 -9.65 16.99
N TYR A 148 2.79 -10.12 17.51
CA TYR A 148 1.66 -10.58 16.72
C TYR A 148 1.00 -9.44 15.94
N ASP A 149 0.73 -8.30 16.60
CA ASP A 149 0.18 -7.11 15.95
C ASP A 149 1.08 -6.63 14.79
N LEU A 150 2.39 -6.51 15.06
CA LEU A 150 3.38 -6.15 14.04
C LEU A 150 3.42 -7.15 12.88
N PHE A 151 3.22 -8.43 13.16
CA PHE A 151 3.18 -9.47 12.13
C PHE A 151 1.95 -9.32 11.25
N ASN A 152 0.77 -9.11 11.85
CA ASN A 152 -0.49 -8.92 11.12
C ASN A 152 -0.49 -7.65 10.28
N ASP A 153 -0.03 -6.52 10.83
CA ASP A 153 0.10 -5.27 10.08
C ASP A 153 1.10 -5.43 8.90
N THR A 154 2.15 -6.24 9.09
CA THR A 154 3.07 -6.58 8.00
C THR A 154 2.39 -7.43 6.92
N LEU A 155 1.51 -8.36 7.31
CA LEU A 155 0.71 -9.17 6.38
C LEU A 155 -0.35 -8.34 5.66
N ALA A 156 -1.01 -7.39 6.32
CA ALA A 156 -1.94 -6.44 5.71
C ALA A 156 -1.26 -5.64 4.58
N GLY A 157 0.02 -5.29 4.76
CA GLY A 157 0.85 -4.75 3.69
C GLY A 157 0.89 -5.58 2.41
N LEU A 158 0.75 -6.92 2.49
CA LEU A 158 0.74 -7.81 1.32
C LEU A 158 -0.59 -7.79 0.55
N GLU A 159 -1.64 -7.14 1.04
CA GLU A 159 -2.88 -6.90 0.29
C GLU A 159 -2.60 -6.12 -1.00
N GLU A 160 -1.46 -5.45 -1.09
CA GLU A 160 -1.01 -4.78 -2.31
C GLU A 160 -0.63 -5.73 -3.43
N VAL A 161 -0.29 -6.97 -3.09
CA VAL A 161 -0.15 -8.06 -4.05
C VAL A 161 -1.52 -8.44 -4.62
N TRP A 162 -2.52 -8.63 -3.75
CA TRP A 162 -3.91 -8.89 -4.10
C TRP A 162 -4.43 -7.79 -5.03
N ARG A 163 -4.22 -6.51 -4.70
CA ARG A 163 -4.71 -5.38 -5.51
C ARG A 163 -4.05 -5.33 -6.88
N LEU A 164 -2.73 -5.49 -6.95
CA LEU A 164 -2.03 -5.53 -8.23
C LEU A 164 -2.49 -6.72 -9.10
N ALA A 165 -2.73 -7.88 -8.47
CA ALA A 165 -3.26 -9.04 -9.18
C ALA A 165 -4.64 -8.72 -9.78
N TYR A 166 -5.54 -8.08 -9.04
CA TYR A 166 -6.83 -7.63 -9.56
C TYR A 166 -6.71 -6.65 -10.72
N ILE A 167 -5.85 -5.62 -10.59
CA ILE A 167 -5.62 -4.66 -11.67
C ILE A 167 -5.20 -5.40 -12.95
N ILE A 168 -4.28 -6.37 -12.86
CA ILE A 168 -3.85 -7.17 -14.00
C ILE A 168 -5.01 -8.01 -14.56
N LEU A 169 -5.78 -8.69 -13.71
CA LEU A 169 -6.92 -9.52 -14.14
C LEU A 169 -7.97 -8.68 -14.87
N LEU A 170 -8.37 -7.54 -14.30
CA LEU A 170 -9.32 -6.62 -14.92
C LEU A 170 -8.81 -6.11 -16.26
N LEU A 171 -7.53 -5.71 -16.35
CA LEU A 171 -6.93 -5.28 -17.61
C LEU A 171 -6.92 -6.39 -18.68
N VAL A 172 -6.65 -7.64 -18.28
CA VAL A 172 -6.71 -8.78 -19.20
C VAL A 172 -8.13 -9.03 -19.69
N VAL A 173 -9.13 -8.92 -18.80
CA VAL A 173 -10.55 -8.99 -19.16
C VAL A 173 -10.94 -7.86 -20.10
N CYS A 174 -10.60 -6.61 -19.80
CA CYS A 174 -10.87 -5.45 -20.66
C CYS A 174 -10.24 -5.61 -22.05
N LYS A 175 -8.98 -6.06 -22.12
CA LYS A 175 -8.29 -6.33 -23.38
C LYS A 175 -9.01 -7.39 -24.22
N LYS A 176 -9.58 -8.42 -23.57
CA LYS A 176 -10.30 -9.50 -24.24
C LYS A 176 -11.70 -9.09 -24.68
N LEU A 177 -12.43 -8.33 -23.86
CA LEU A 177 -13.81 -7.91 -24.14
C LEU A 177 -13.89 -6.72 -25.09
N PHE A 178 -12.90 -5.83 -25.08
CA PHE A 178 -12.89 -4.58 -25.87
C PHE A 178 -11.62 -4.43 -26.74
N PRO A 179 -11.29 -5.39 -27.61
CA PRO A 179 -10.02 -5.39 -28.36
C PRO A 179 -9.87 -4.15 -29.26
N ARG A 180 -10.95 -3.71 -29.92
CA ARG A 180 -10.92 -2.52 -30.80
C ARG A 180 -10.54 -1.24 -30.04
N ARG A 181 -11.14 -1.03 -28.85
CA ARG A 181 -10.82 0.13 -27.99
C ARG A 181 -9.43 0.02 -27.36
N TRP A 182 -8.99 -1.22 -27.08
CA TRP A 182 -7.66 -1.48 -26.57
C TRP A 182 -6.54 -1.15 -27.58
N GLU A 183 -6.79 -1.46 -28.85
CA GLU A 183 -5.87 -1.19 -29.97
C GLU A 183 -5.88 0.27 -30.39
N SER A 184 -7.02 0.96 -30.30
CA SER A 184 -7.15 2.40 -30.62
C SER A 184 -6.46 3.33 -29.61
N GLY A 185 -5.81 2.80 -28.57
CA GLY A 185 -5.03 3.58 -27.61
C GLY A 185 -5.75 3.96 -26.31
N SER A 186 -7.00 3.54 -26.08
CA SER A 186 -7.77 3.85 -24.85
C SER A 186 -7.32 3.06 -23.61
N ARG A 187 -6.06 2.62 -23.57
CA ARG A 187 -5.51 1.74 -22.52
C ARG A 187 -5.48 2.43 -21.16
N ASP A 188 -5.18 3.72 -21.13
CA ASP A 188 -5.11 4.49 -19.88
C ASP A 188 -6.49 4.57 -19.20
N VAL A 189 -7.58 4.65 -19.98
CA VAL A 189 -8.96 4.61 -19.44
C VAL A 189 -9.25 3.27 -18.76
N PHE A 190 -8.83 2.15 -19.36
CA PHE A 190 -8.99 0.84 -18.74
C PHE A 190 -8.14 0.69 -17.47
N LEU A 191 -6.95 1.29 -17.42
CA LEU A 191 -6.13 1.30 -16.21
C LEU A 191 -6.79 2.12 -15.10
N MET A 192 -7.32 3.31 -15.42
CA MET A 192 -8.02 4.15 -14.45
C MET A 192 -9.30 3.46 -13.95
N ALA A 193 -10.05 2.81 -14.83
CA ALA A 193 -11.23 2.03 -14.44
C ALA A 193 -10.85 0.84 -13.55
N ALA A 194 -9.80 0.09 -13.91
CA ALA A 194 -9.31 -1.01 -13.08
C ALA A 194 -8.89 -0.52 -11.69
N LEU A 195 -8.11 0.55 -11.62
CA LEU A 195 -7.69 1.17 -10.37
C LEU A 195 -8.91 1.59 -9.52
N PHE A 196 -9.87 2.30 -10.11
CA PHE A 196 -11.08 2.73 -9.42
C PHE A 196 -11.93 1.56 -8.90
N ILE A 197 -12.15 0.53 -9.71
CA ILE A 197 -12.90 -0.67 -9.32
C ILE A 197 -12.19 -1.38 -8.16
N THR A 198 -10.87 -1.57 -8.25
CA THR A 198 -10.11 -2.22 -7.18
C THR A 198 -10.08 -1.43 -5.89
N SER A 199 -10.16 -0.10 -5.95
CA SER A 199 -10.31 0.73 -4.76
C SER A 199 -11.64 0.50 -4.06
N ILE A 200 -12.74 0.39 -4.81
CA ILE A 200 -14.05 0.06 -4.23
C ILE A 200 -14.03 -1.35 -3.60
N LEU A 201 -13.45 -2.34 -4.29
CA LEU A 201 -13.32 -3.70 -3.75
C LEU A 201 -12.50 -3.70 -2.46
N PHE A 202 -11.38 -2.97 -2.43
CA PHE A 202 -10.56 -2.84 -1.22
C PHE A 202 -11.36 -2.29 -0.04
N GLY A 203 -12.20 -1.27 -0.27
CA GLY A 203 -13.07 -0.75 0.78
C GLY A 203 -14.15 -1.72 1.23
N ILE A 204 -14.70 -2.55 0.33
CA ILE A 204 -15.66 -3.60 0.69
C ILE A 204 -14.98 -4.67 1.54
N ASP A 205 -13.79 -5.10 1.15
CA ASP A 205 -13.05 -6.18 1.81
C ASP A 205 -12.75 -5.86 3.27
N HIS A 206 -12.42 -4.61 3.58
CA HIS A 206 -12.22 -4.11 4.95
C HIS A 206 -13.50 -4.06 5.81
N THR A 207 -14.63 -4.53 5.26
CA THR A 207 -15.88 -4.69 6.00
C THR A 207 -16.42 -6.11 5.93
N LEU A 208 -15.67 -7.06 5.33
CA LEU A 208 -16.10 -8.45 5.11
C LEU A 208 -15.84 -9.37 6.30
N ASP A 209 -14.94 -8.99 7.22
CA ASP A 209 -14.60 -9.75 8.41
C ASP A 209 -15.49 -9.43 9.63
N THR A 210 -16.18 -8.30 9.60
CA THR A 210 -16.99 -7.82 10.73
C THR A 210 -18.44 -7.50 10.33
N GLU A 211 -19.40 -7.87 11.17
CA GLU A 211 -20.80 -7.48 11.00
C GLU A 211 -21.04 -6.12 11.64
N GLN A 212 -21.48 -5.14 10.85
CA GLN A 212 -21.65 -3.76 11.30
C GLN A 212 -22.95 -3.15 10.75
N PRO A 213 -23.56 -2.19 11.47
CA PRO A 213 -24.67 -1.40 10.97
C PRO A 213 -24.36 -0.76 9.61
N TRP A 214 -25.38 -0.63 8.76
CA TRP A 214 -25.20 -0.15 7.39
C TRP A 214 -24.55 1.23 7.29
N ALA A 215 -24.86 2.14 8.21
CA ALA A 215 -24.28 3.48 8.23
C ALA A 215 -22.76 3.45 8.49
N ILE A 216 -22.32 2.66 9.48
CA ILE A 216 -20.90 2.46 9.80
C ILE A 216 -20.19 1.76 8.64
N ARG A 217 -20.80 0.69 8.10
CA ARG A 217 -20.26 -0.05 6.95
C ARG A 217 -20.03 0.85 5.72
N ILE A 218 -20.95 1.75 5.40
CA ILE A 218 -20.77 2.67 4.27
C ILE A 218 -19.67 3.68 4.53
N GLY A 219 -19.58 4.22 5.74
CA GLY A 219 -18.46 5.09 6.14
C GLY A 219 -17.11 4.39 6.01
N ALA A 220 -17.01 3.15 6.47
CA ALA A 220 -15.81 2.31 6.35
C ALA A 220 -15.45 2.05 4.87
N ILE A 221 -16.41 1.61 4.05
CA ILE A 221 -16.19 1.37 2.61
C ILE A 221 -15.65 2.62 1.93
N VAL A 222 -16.23 3.80 2.20
CA VAL A 222 -15.79 5.05 1.58
C VAL A 222 -14.39 5.44 2.05
N THR A 223 -14.10 5.31 3.35
CA THR A 223 -12.78 5.61 3.92
C THR A 223 -11.71 4.71 3.32
N PHE A 224 -11.87 3.39 3.42
CA PHE A 224 -10.89 2.44 2.92
C PHE A 224 -10.80 2.44 1.39
N ALA A 225 -11.90 2.67 0.66
CA ALA A 225 -11.81 2.81 -0.80
C ALA A 225 -10.95 4.00 -1.22
N ASN A 226 -11.03 5.12 -0.50
CA ASN A 226 -10.17 6.28 -0.77
C ASN A 226 -8.71 6.00 -0.39
N MET A 227 -8.44 5.32 0.73
CA MET A 227 -7.08 4.89 1.08
C MET A 227 -6.50 3.92 0.03
N GLY A 228 -7.28 2.92 -0.39
CA GLY A 228 -6.93 1.99 -1.46
C GLY A 228 -6.70 2.67 -2.80
N LEU A 229 -7.44 3.75 -3.10
CA LEU A 229 -7.20 4.61 -4.26
C LEU A 229 -5.84 5.31 -4.18
N MET A 230 -5.51 5.87 -3.02
CA MET A 230 -4.22 6.53 -2.81
C MET A 230 -3.06 5.57 -2.97
N PHE A 231 -3.12 4.40 -2.35
CA PHE A 231 -2.11 3.37 -2.53
C PHE A 231 -2.03 2.89 -3.99
N GLY A 232 -3.17 2.75 -4.69
CA GLY A 232 -3.21 2.47 -6.12
C GLY A 232 -2.47 3.54 -6.94
N ILE A 233 -2.67 4.82 -6.64
CA ILE A 233 -1.96 5.93 -7.28
C ILE A 233 -0.46 5.88 -6.95
N ILE A 234 -0.09 5.63 -5.69
CA ILE A 234 1.30 5.45 -5.25
C ILE A 234 1.95 4.28 -5.99
N LEU A 235 1.25 3.16 -6.17
CA LEU A 235 1.75 2.01 -6.93
C LEU A 235 2.05 2.37 -8.39
N LEU A 236 1.16 3.11 -9.05
CA LEU A 236 1.37 3.54 -10.44
C LEU A 236 2.45 4.61 -10.58
N TRP A 237 2.52 5.55 -9.62
CA TRP A 237 3.52 6.60 -9.56
C TRP A 237 4.91 6.01 -9.31
N THR A 238 5.03 5.16 -8.29
CA THR A 238 6.32 4.61 -7.88
C THR A 238 6.79 3.48 -8.77
N ARG A 239 5.84 2.75 -9.37
CA ARG A 239 6.03 1.50 -10.13
C ARG A 239 6.76 0.43 -9.32
N SER A 240 6.53 0.41 -8.00
CA SER A 240 7.20 -0.50 -7.09
C SER A 240 6.19 -1.11 -6.12
N LEU A 241 5.82 -2.37 -6.38
CA LEU A 241 4.91 -3.14 -5.51
C LEU A 241 5.42 -3.16 -4.07
N TRP A 242 6.68 -3.55 -3.89
CA TRP A 242 7.27 -3.70 -2.55
C TRP A 242 7.39 -2.38 -1.79
N LEU A 243 7.56 -1.26 -2.50
CA LEU A 243 7.51 0.04 -1.84
C LEU A 243 6.12 0.33 -1.31
N THR A 244 5.08 0.08 -2.10
CA THR A 244 3.69 0.25 -1.65
C THR A 244 3.36 -0.69 -0.49
N VAL A 245 3.77 -1.96 -0.55
CA VAL A 245 3.65 -2.94 0.56
C VAL A 245 4.26 -2.40 1.84
N ILE A 246 5.49 -1.87 1.77
CA ILE A 246 6.19 -1.33 2.95
C ILE A 246 5.51 -0.07 3.48
N VAL A 247 5.03 0.82 2.60
CA VAL A 247 4.30 2.02 3.02
C VAL A 247 2.99 1.65 3.71
N HIS A 248 2.27 0.65 3.19
CA HIS A 248 1.04 0.13 3.79
C HIS A 248 1.32 -0.46 5.17
N ALA A 249 2.19 -1.46 5.25
CA ALA A 249 2.55 -2.12 6.52
C ALA A 249 3.07 -1.12 7.57
N LEU A 250 3.92 -0.16 7.20
CA LEU A 250 4.44 0.80 8.17
C LEU A 250 3.38 1.78 8.65
N TYR A 251 2.41 2.14 7.80
CA TYR A 251 1.30 2.97 8.25
C TYR A 251 0.47 2.21 9.28
N ASP A 252 0.05 0.98 8.97
CA ASP A 252 -0.75 0.13 9.84
C ASP A 252 -0.03 -0.12 11.17
N ILE A 253 1.24 -0.54 11.13
CA ILE A 253 2.09 -0.67 12.32
C ILE A 253 2.07 0.60 13.17
N THR A 254 2.26 1.77 12.56
CA THR A 254 2.28 3.01 13.34
C THR A 254 0.90 3.37 13.89
N ALA A 255 -0.17 3.01 13.19
CA ALA A 255 -1.54 3.25 13.61
C ALA A 255 -1.89 2.36 14.80
N THR A 256 -1.61 1.06 14.70
CA THR A 256 -1.74 0.07 15.79
C THR A 256 -0.91 0.47 17.00
N LEU A 257 0.35 0.91 16.79
CA LEU A 257 1.18 1.48 17.86
C LEU A 257 0.53 2.69 18.53
N SER A 258 -0.09 3.57 17.73
CA SER A 258 -0.74 4.77 18.24
C SER A 258 -2.02 4.49 19.02
N TRP A 259 -2.71 3.40 18.71
CA TRP A 259 -3.92 3.00 19.42
C TRP A 259 -3.64 2.28 20.73
N TYR A 260 -2.69 1.33 20.73
CA TYR A 260 -2.55 0.41 21.86
C TYR A 260 -1.35 0.69 22.77
N TYR A 261 -0.30 1.36 22.27
CA TYR A 261 1.00 1.32 22.93
C TYR A 261 1.64 2.68 23.20
N ILE A 262 1.57 3.61 22.26
CA ILE A 262 2.29 4.89 22.30
C ILE A 262 1.41 5.98 21.69
N ASP A 263 0.83 6.85 22.51
CA ASP A 263 0.07 8.01 22.03
C ASP A 263 0.84 8.79 20.96
N TYR A 264 0.16 9.13 19.88
CA TYR A 264 0.70 9.90 18.75
C TYR A 264 1.87 9.22 18.01
N ALA A 265 1.96 7.88 18.04
CA ALA A 265 3.04 7.16 17.35
C ALA A 265 3.09 7.47 15.84
N VAL A 266 1.94 7.57 15.17
CA VAL A 266 1.87 7.88 13.74
C VAL A 266 2.44 9.27 13.46
N GLU A 267 2.10 10.28 14.28
CA GLU A 267 2.54 11.66 14.13
C GLU A 267 4.03 11.79 14.38
N TYR A 268 4.56 11.14 15.43
CA TYR A 268 6.00 11.12 15.70
C TYR A 268 6.79 10.45 14.59
N PHE A 269 6.32 9.31 14.09
CA PHE A 269 6.94 8.62 12.97
C PHE A 269 6.92 9.48 11.71
N THR A 270 5.78 10.08 11.39
CA THR A 270 5.59 10.97 10.24
C THR A 270 6.52 12.18 10.31
N LEU A 271 6.65 12.81 11.48
CA LEU A 271 7.57 13.93 11.68
C LEU A 271 9.02 13.50 11.40
N GLY A 272 9.42 12.32 11.89
CA GLY A 272 10.71 11.73 11.58
C GLY A 272 10.92 11.53 10.07
N VAL A 273 9.94 10.93 9.38
CA VAL A 273 9.96 10.73 7.93
C VAL A 273 10.05 12.06 7.18
N LEU A 274 9.35 13.10 7.62
CA LEU A 274 9.41 14.44 7.02
C LEU A 274 10.81 15.06 7.14
N ILE A 275 11.42 14.99 8.33
CA ILE A 275 12.79 15.50 8.55
C ILE A 275 13.78 14.76 7.64
N ILE A 276 13.67 13.43 7.53
CA ILE A 276 14.50 12.61 6.64
C ILE A 276 14.26 13.01 5.18
N HIS A 277 13.00 13.14 4.76
CA HIS A 277 12.64 13.52 3.39
C HIS A 277 13.26 14.85 2.99
N LEU A 278 13.10 15.90 3.81
CA LEU A 278 13.65 17.22 3.57
C LEU A 278 15.18 17.18 3.51
N SER A 279 15.81 16.46 4.43
CA SER A 279 17.27 16.31 4.46
C SER A 279 17.81 15.64 3.19
N LEU A 280 17.20 14.52 2.77
CA LEU A 280 17.59 13.82 1.55
C LEU A 280 17.31 14.66 0.30
N PHE A 281 16.22 15.42 0.28
CA PHE A 281 15.83 16.25 -0.86
C PHE A 281 16.84 17.39 -1.07
N ILE A 282 17.24 18.06 0.02
CA ILE A 282 18.28 19.09 -0.01
C ILE A 282 19.61 18.51 -0.50
N LEU A 283 20.02 17.35 0.04
CA LEU A 283 21.26 16.69 -0.37
C LEU A 283 21.26 16.29 -1.85
N GLU A 284 20.14 15.77 -2.37
CA GLU A 284 19.99 15.43 -3.78
C GLU A 284 20.06 16.68 -4.66
N LYS A 285 19.39 17.77 -4.27
CA LYS A 285 19.41 19.04 -5.01
C LYS A 285 20.82 19.64 -5.06
N ILE A 286 21.58 19.58 -3.96
CA ILE A 286 22.99 20.01 -3.92
C ILE A 286 23.84 19.13 -4.84
N HIS A 287 23.66 17.80 -4.80
CA HIS A 287 24.41 16.87 -5.64
C HIS A 287 24.15 17.12 -7.13
N GLN A 288 22.89 17.28 -7.53
CA GLN A 288 22.52 17.59 -8.91
C GLN A 288 23.10 18.93 -9.38
N LYS A 289 23.09 19.96 -8.54
CA LYS A 289 23.69 21.26 -8.87
C LYS A 289 25.21 21.16 -9.09
N ARG A 290 25.92 20.37 -8.27
CA ARG A 290 27.36 20.11 -8.44
C ARG A 290 27.64 19.34 -9.73
N LEU A 291 26.85 18.31 -10.04
CA LEU A 291 26.99 17.52 -11.27
C LEU A 291 26.78 18.39 -12.53
N MET A 292 25.73 19.22 -12.54
CA MET A 292 25.47 20.14 -13.64
C MET A 292 26.61 21.16 -13.83
N SER A 293 27.16 21.69 -12.73
CA SER A 293 28.30 22.60 -12.78
C SER A 293 29.55 21.92 -13.36
N GLN A 294 29.81 20.66 -13.00
CA GLN A 294 30.94 19.89 -13.54
C GLN A 294 30.76 19.60 -15.04
N LEU A 295 29.55 19.22 -15.46
CA LEU A 295 29.25 18.99 -16.87
C LEU A 295 29.39 20.26 -17.71
N ALA A 296 28.93 21.40 -17.20
CA ALA A 296 29.10 22.70 -17.86
C ALA A 296 30.58 23.06 -18.03
N MET A 297 31.40 22.88 -16.98
CA MET A 297 32.85 23.14 -17.06
C MET A 297 33.57 22.21 -18.04
N VAL A 298 33.20 20.93 -18.12
CA VAL A 298 33.79 19.99 -19.08
C VAL A 298 33.41 20.37 -20.52
N GLN A 299 32.17 20.79 -20.75
CA GLN A 299 31.70 21.20 -22.06
C GLN A 299 32.37 22.50 -22.53
N GLU A 300 32.56 23.48 -21.65
CA GLU A 300 33.32 24.70 -21.94
C GLU A 300 34.80 24.41 -22.23
N GLY A 301 35.43 23.50 -21.47
CA GLY A 301 36.82 23.07 -21.72
C GLY A 301 37.01 22.37 -23.08
N GLN A 302 36.09 21.49 -23.47
CA GLN A 302 36.11 20.82 -24.77
C GLN A 302 35.91 21.80 -25.93
N ILE A 303 35.04 22.80 -25.77
CA ILE A 303 34.84 23.85 -26.78
C ILE A 303 36.11 24.69 -26.92
N ALA A 304 36.76 25.05 -25.81
CA ALA A 304 38.00 25.84 -25.83
C ALA A 304 39.16 25.10 -26.52
N GLU A 305 39.34 23.80 -26.25
CA GLU A 305 40.33 22.95 -26.94
C GLU A 305 40.05 22.82 -28.45
N LEU A 306 38.77 22.69 -28.84
CA LEU A 306 38.37 22.65 -30.25
C LEU A 306 38.73 23.96 -30.98
N THR A 307 38.48 25.13 -30.39
CA THR A 307 38.87 26.41 -31.00
C THR A 307 40.38 26.59 -31.13
N GLN A 308 41.19 26.09 -30.20
CA GLN A 308 42.65 26.17 -30.29
C GLN A 308 43.26 25.20 -31.32
N SER A 309 42.56 24.13 -31.68
CA SER A 309 43.03 23.14 -32.67
C SER A 309 42.74 23.51 -34.14
N VAL A 310 42.02 24.61 -34.37
CA VAL A 310 41.57 25.06 -35.71
C VAL A 310 42.36 26.30 -36.20
N GLU A 311 43.21 26.89 -35.36
CA GLU A 311 44.20 27.92 -35.74
C GLU A 311 45.57 27.29 -36.08
#